data_AF-A0A2V8BG41-F1
#
_entry.id   AF-A0A2V8BG41-F1
#
_cell.length_a   1.000
_cell.length_b   1.000
_cell.length_c   1.000
_cell.angle_alpha   90.00
_cell.angle_beta   90.00
_cell.angle_gamma   90.00
#
_symmetry.space_group_name_H-M   'P 1'
#
loop_
_entity.id
_entity.type
_entity.pdbx_description
1 polymer ?
#
loop_
_entity_poly.entity_id
_entity_poly.type
_entity_poly.pdbx_seq_one_letter_code
_entity_poly.pdbx_strand_id
1 'polypeptide(L)' 'IIEANLRQRYGVIVIGIQRHDRRMEFNPEPNTAIHAGDKLVVLGRPNPLKELEAEAAGT' A
#
# COMPACT_ATOMS: atom_id res chain seq x y z
N ILE A 1 6.14 -1.50 5.48
CA ILE A 1 4.69 -1.78 5.42
C ILE A 1 4.12 -1.81 6.83
N ILE A 2 4.74 -2.55 7.76
CA ILE A 2 4.30 -2.60 9.17
C ILE A 2 4.07 -1.21 9.78
N GLU A 3 4.95 -0.23 9.53
CA GLU A 3 4.85 1.12 10.09
C GLU A 3 3.59 1.87 9.62
N ALA A 4 3.18 1.67 8.37
CA ALA A 4 1.97 2.27 7.81
C ALA A 4 0.68 1.61 8.36
N ASN A 5 0.80 0.42 8.96
CA ASN A 5 -0.27 -0.31 9.65
C ASN A 5 -1.56 -0.51 8.83
N LEU A 6 -1.42 -0.63 7.50
CA LEU A 6 -2.52 -0.60 6.54
C LEU A 6 -3.60 -1.67 6.79
N ARG A 7 -3.18 -2.89 7.17
CA ARG A 7 -4.11 -3.98 7.46
C ARG A 7 -4.99 -3.69 8.68
N GLN A 8 -4.42 -3.11 9.73
CA GLN A 8 -5.18 -2.80 10.95
C GLN A 8 -6.08 -1.57 10.74
N ARG A 9 -5.57 -0.55 10.03
CA ARG A 9 -6.29 0.71 9.79
C ARG A 9 -7.42 0.58 8.77
N TYR A 10 -7.17 -0.11 7.66
CA TYR A 10 -8.11 -0.16 6.52
C TYR A 10 -8.59 -1.57 6.19
N GLY A 11 -8.06 -2.62 6.83
CA GLY A 11 -8.40 -4.00 6.48
C GLY A 11 -7.91 -4.41 5.09
N VAL A 12 -6.84 -3.78 4.60
CA VAL A 12 -6.26 -4.06 3.27
C VAL A 12 -5.05 -4.99 3.36
N ILE A 13 -4.77 -5.68 2.25
CA ILE A 13 -3.61 -6.55 2.07
C ILE A 13 -2.79 -6.00 0.91
N VAL A 14 -1.49 -5.79 1.11
CA VAL A 14 -0.55 -5.39 0.06
C VAL A 14 -0.13 -6.65 -0.70
N ILE A 15 -0.39 -6.69 -2.01
CA ILE A 15 -0.01 -7.82 -2.89
C ILE A 15 1.15 -7.47 -3.81
N GLY A 16 1.50 -6.19 -3.93
CA GLY A 16 2.67 -5.76 -4.67
C GLY A 16 3.02 -4.28 -4.49
N ILE A 17 4.26 -3.95 -4.84
CA ILE A 17 4.79 -2.59 -4.87
C ILE A 17 5.44 -2.35 -6.23
N GLN A 18 4.93 -1.36 -6.96
CA GLN A 18 5.65 -0.81 -8.11
C GLN A 18 6.58 0.29 -7.60
N ARG A 19 7.88 0.06 -7.76
CA ARG A 19 8.91 1.04 -7.43
C ARG A 19 8.96 2.17 -8.47
N HIS A 20 9.61 3.28 -8.13
CA HIS A 20 9.77 4.42 -9.03
C HIS A 20 10.43 4.05 -10.39
N ASP A 21 11.36 3.09 -10.39
CA ASP A 21 12.01 2.54 -11.59
C ASP A 21 11.12 1.57 -12.41
N ARG A 22 9.83 1.48 -12.06
CA ARG A 22 8.81 0.58 -12.62
C ARG A 22 9.03 -0.90 -12.32
N ARG A 23 10.03 -1.27 -11.49
CA ARG A 23 10.18 -2.65 -11.02
C ARG A 23 9.00 -3.03 -10.16
N MET A 24 8.44 -4.21 -10.43
CA MET A 24 7.38 -4.76 -9.61
C MET A 24 7.95 -5.75 -8.59
N GLU A 25 7.60 -5.54 -7.33
CA GLU A 25 7.86 -6.46 -6.23
C GLU A 25 6.54 -7.08 -5.81
N PHE A 26 6.40 -8.39 -5.99
CA PHE A 26 5.17 -9.12 -5.68
C PHE A 26 5.27 -9.78 -4.31
N ASN A 27 4.15 -9.79 -3.58
CA ASN A 27 4.05 -10.34 -2.22
C ASN A 27 5.20 -9.85 -1.31
N PRO A 28 5.33 -8.53 -1.07
CA PRO A 28 6.42 -7.95 -0.31
C PRO A 28 6.40 -8.44 1.15
N GLU A 29 7.58 -8.57 1.75
CA GLU A 29 7.70 -8.89 3.17
C GLU A 29 7.09 -7.79 4.05
N PRO A 30 6.56 -8.09 5.26
CA PRO A 30 5.92 -7.08 6.11
C PRO A 30 6.83 -5.90 6.48
N ASN A 31 8.14 -6.15 6.61
CA ASN A 31 9.14 -5.16 6.94
C ASN A 31 9.61 -4.32 5.72
N THR A 32 9.13 -4.62 4.51
CA THR A 32 9.48 -3.88 3.29
C THR A 32 9.15 -2.41 3.43
N ALA A 33 10.13 -1.52 3.26
CA ALA A 33 9.90 -0.08 3.31
C ALA A 33 9.08 0.41 2.12
N ILE A 34 8.15 1.34 2.39
CA ILE A 34 7.40 2.07 1.36
C ILE A 34 8.11 3.40 1.17
N HIS A 35 8.45 3.73 -0.06
CA HIS A 35 9.15 4.97 -0.39
C HIS A 35 8.25 5.94 -1.17
N ALA A 36 8.59 7.23 -1.13
CA ALA A 36 7.91 8.22 -1.95
C ALA A 36 8.02 7.85 -3.43
N GLY A 37 6.90 7.91 -4.15
CA GLY A 37 6.81 7.50 -5.55
C GLY A 37 6.51 6.02 -5.77
N ASP A 38 6.50 5.19 -4.71
CA ASP A 38 6.00 3.82 -4.82
C ASP A 38 4.50 3.82 -5.06
N LYS A 39 4.02 2.87 -5.86
CA LYS A 39 2.59 2.57 -6.00
C LYS A 39 2.29 1.22 -5.39
N LEU A 40 1.34 1.18 -4.48
CA LEU A 40 0.92 -0.04 -3.82
C LEU A 40 -0.23 -0.68 -4.59
N VAL A 41 -0.15 -2.00 -4.78
CA VAL A 41 -1.28 -2.82 -5.22
C VAL A 41 -1.87 -3.47 -3.98
N VAL A 42 -3.11 -3.14 -3.69
CA VAL A 42 -3.80 -3.56 -2.46
C VAL A 42 -5.15 -4.20 -2.75
N LEU A 43 -5.55 -5.15 -1.89
CA LEU A 43 -6.88 -5.75 -1.89
C LEU A 43 -7.59 -5.43 -0.57
N GLY A 44 -8.88 -5.10 -0.63
CA GLY A 44 -9.68 -4.80 0.55
C GLY A 44 -11.13 -4.47 0.21
N ARG A 45 -11.89 -4.06 1.23
CA ARG A 45 -13.29 -3.64 1.04
C ARG A 45 -13.35 -2.24 0.41
N PRO A 46 -14.36 -1.94 -0.44
CA PRO A 46 -14.39 -0.68 -1.21
C PRO A 46 -14.31 0.60 -0.37
N ASN A 47 -15.04 0.69 0.76
CA ASN A 47 -15.08 1.93 1.55
C ASN A 47 -13.72 2.25 2.21
N PRO A 48 -13.10 1.33 3.00
CA PRO A 48 -11.75 1.58 3.52
C PRO A 48 -10.68 1.79 2.45
N LEU A 49 -10.83 1.18 1.27
CA LEU A 49 -9.88 1.35 0.17
C LEU A 49 -9.88 2.80 -0.34
N LYS A 50 -11.06 3.43 -0.43
CA LYS A 50 -11.19 4.84 -0.82
C LYS A 50 -10.60 5.79 0.22
N GLU A 51 -10.77 5.48 1.51
CA GLU A 51 -10.16 6.26 2.59
C GLU A 51 -8.62 6.19 2.53
N LEU A 52 -8.07 4.98 2.29
CA LEU A 52 -6.64 4.81 2.07
C LEU A 52 -6.13 5.57 0.83
N GLU A 53 -6.89 5.56 -0.27
CA GLU A 53 -6.53 6.27 -1.49
C GLU A 53 -6.48 7.79 -1.26
N ALA A 54 -7.47 8.36 -0.57
CA ALA A 54 -7.50 9.78 -0.24
C ALA A 54 -6.32 10.20 0.65
N GLU A 55 -6.02 9.42 1.70
CA GLU A 55 -4.86 9.70 2.57
C GLU A 55 -3.53 9.60 1.79
N ALA A 56 -3.40 8.60 0.93
CA ALA A 56 -2.20 8.42 0.10
C ALA A 56 -2.02 9.54 -0.94
N ALA A 57 -3.13 10.13 -1.42
CA ALA A 57 -3.11 11.29 -2.32
C ALA A 57 -2.79 12.61 -1.57
N GLY A 58 -2.80 12.61 -0.24
CA GLY A 58 -2.61 13.80 0.59
C GLY A 58 -3.80 14.75 0.57
N THR A 59 -5.02 14.24 0.33
CA THR A 59 -6.27 15.01 0.23
C THR A 59 -7.19 14.80 1.42
#